data_AF-A0A354YZI0-F1
#
_entry.id   AF-A0A354YZI0-F1
#
_cell.length_a   1.000
_cell.length_b   1.000
_cell.length_c   1.000
_cell.angle_alpha   90.00
_cell.angle_beta   90.00
_cell.angle_gamma   90.00
#
_symmetry.space_group_name_H-M   'P 1'
#
loop_
_entity.id
_entity.type
_entity.pdbx_description
1 polymer ?
#
loop_
_entity_poly.entity_id
_entity_poly.type
_entity_poly.pdbx_seq_one_letter_code
_entity_poly.pdbx_strand_id
1 'polypeptide(L)'
;MTFELRRRALTKVGEPVQRATANTGLLLRRGLSEWPGAGNTGDVDDSGGAGIAKAALISHIAGILPDSGYCWAYRRWCQATTDDTRFVSLELRLLSRLYIGVVRDNPVETGVTVGHAWGMPLIPGSAIKGVARQAARQVGWPPEAIVLLFGSEPPAPKPTVDGARNAGAESSAGAEATDSPESSAALNSESGLIVFHDAWWIPCPDTDKNNTDKSRPFVEEVVTPHHRAYYGMGGAHASDFDSPIPAPQIAVQGRFRFVLEGPSVWREHARILVCRALTEAGIGSKTTSGYGLFERS
;
A
#
# COMPACT_ATOMS: atom_id res chain seq x y z
N MET A 1 -29.72 -23.42 -4.91
CA MET A 1 -29.14 -24.65 -4.35
C MET A 1 -27.64 -24.83 -4.60
N THR A 2 -27.07 -24.37 -5.73
CA THR A 2 -25.67 -24.62 -6.10
C THR A 2 -24.62 -23.80 -5.32
N PHE A 3 -24.99 -22.60 -4.86
CA PHE A 3 -24.10 -21.73 -4.07
C PHE A 3 -23.88 -22.22 -2.63
N GLU A 4 -24.92 -22.74 -1.98
CA GLU A 4 -24.81 -23.27 -0.61
C GLU A 4 -23.99 -24.55 -0.53
N LEU A 5 -24.14 -25.45 -1.51
CA LEU A 5 -23.34 -26.69 -1.60
C LEU A 5 -21.86 -26.38 -1.84
N ARG A 6 -21.53 -25.37 -2.66
CA ARG A 6 -20.13 -24.88 -2.81
C ARG A 6 -19.60 -24.25 -1.52
N ARG A 7 -20.44 -23.54 -0.76
CA ARG A 7 -20.06 -22.94 0.54
C ARG A 7 -19.75 -24.01 1.59
N ARG A 8 -20.59 -25.05 1.69
CA ARG A 8 -20.38 -26.21 2.58
C ARG A 8 -19.10 -27.00 2.25
N ALA A 9 -18.76 -27.11 0.98
CA ALA A 9 -17.51 -27.75 0.56
C ALA A 9 -16.26 -26.94 0.97
N LEU A 10 -16.36 -25.60 0.98
CA LEU A 10 -15.31 -24.71 1.47
C LEU A 10 -15.18 -24.72 3.01
N THR A 11 -16.26 -25.00 3.74
CA THR A 11 -16.22 -25.13 5.21
C THR A 11 -15.30 -26.26 5.67
N LYS A 12 -15.25 -27.37 4.92
CA LYS A 12 -14.28 -28.47 5.17
C LYS A 12 -12.83 -28.11 4.85
N VAL A 13 -12.59 -27.10 4.00
CA VAL A 13 -11.25 -26.53 3.74
C VAL A 13 -10.86 -25.51 4.81
N GLY A 14 -11.86 -24.97 5.53
CA GLY A 14 -11.70 -24.05 6.66
C GLY A 14 -11.62 -24.73 8.03
N GLU A 15 -11.59 -26.07 8.11
CA GLU A 15 -11.06 -26.71 9.31
C GLU A 15 -9.64 -26.14 9.53
N PRO A 16 -9.30 -25.68 10.73
CA PRO A 16 -8.02 -25.06 11.01
C PRO A 16 -6.94 -26.12 10.94
N VAL A 17 -6.55 -26.50 9.72
CA VAL A 17 -5.19 -26.96 9.49
C VAL A 17 -4.35 -25.75 9.85
N GLN A 18 -3.77 -25.75 11.05
CA GLN A 18 -2.78 -24.77 11.50
C GLN A 18 -1.58 -24.84 10.55
N ARG A 19 -1.73 -24.29 9.35
CA ARG A 19 -0.63 -24.07 8.43
C ARG A 19 0.00 -22.77 8.87
N ALA A 20 1.19 -22.85 9.45
CA ALA A 20 2.02 -21.68 9.76
C ALA A 20 2.36 -20.82 8.53
N THR A 21 1.97 -21.27 7.32
CA THR A 21 2.35 -20.76 6.00
C THR A 21 1.12 -20.43 5.12
N ALA A 22 0.00 -20.04 5.72
CA ALA A 22 -1.19 -19.65 4.96
C ALA A 22 -0.94 -18.38 4.11
N ASN A 23 -1.51 -18.31 2.90
CA ASN A 23 -1.41 -17.13 2.06
C ASN A 23 -2.26 -15.99 2.65
N THR A 24 -1.60 -14.96 3.17
CA THR A 24 -2.26 -13.82 3.83
C THR A 24 -3.24 -13.09 2.92
N GLY A 25 -2.98 -13.02 1.60
CA GLY A 25 -3.90 -12.37 0.66
C GLY A 25 -5.25 -13.09 0.57
N LEU A 26 -5.27 -14.41 0.71
CA LEU A 26 -6.50 -15.19 0.80
C LEU A 26 -7.20 -14.98 2.16
N LEU A 27 -6.43 -14.97 3.25
CA LEU A 27 -6.97 -14.74 4.59
C LEU A 27 -7.59 -13.34 4.73
N LEU A 28 -6.93 -12.31 4.21
CA LEU A 28 -7.44 -10.95 4.22
C LEU A 28 -8.75 -10.80 3.43
N ARG A 29 -8.95 -11.57 2.36
CA ARG A 29 -10.14 -11.45 1.48
C ARG A 29 -11.27 -12.41 1.82
N ARG A 30 -10.94 -13.60 2.36
CA ARG A 30 -11.88 -14.72 2.53
C ARG A 30 -11.74 -15.46 3.86
N GLY A 31 -10.93 -14.95 4.79
CA GLY A 31 -10.71 -15.58 6.09
C GLY A 31 -11.87 -15.43 7.07
N LEU A 32 -12.85 -14.55 6.79
CA LEU A 32 -14.07 -14.42 7.57
C LEU A 32 -15.22 -15.19 6.92
N SER A 33 -15.88 -16.02 7.71
CA SER A 33 -17.06 -16.82 7.31
C SER A 33 -18.27 -15.93 6.99
N GLU A 34 -18.36 -14.79 7.68
CA GLU A 34 -19.42 -13.79 7.54
C GLU A 34 -18.81 -12.42 7.29
N TRP A 35 -19.40 -11.68 6.34
CA TRP A 35 -18.94 -10.34 5.98
C TRP A 35 -19.57 -9.34 6.95
N PRO A 36 -18.78 -8.54 7.69
CA PRO A 36 -19.33 -7.47 8.52
C PRO A 36 -20.09 -6.48 7.60
N GLY A 37 -21.42 -6.41 7.72
CA GLY A 37 -22.26 -5.50 6.94
C GLY A 37 -23.09 -6.12 5.80
N ALA A 38 -23.16 -7.45 5.66
CA ALA A 38 -24.05 -8.10 4.69
C ALA A 38 -25.47 -8.42 5.23
N GLY A 39 -25.80 -7.99 6.45
CA GLY A 39 -27.12 -8.11 7.05
C GLY A 39 -27.90 -6.79 6.96
N ASN A 40 -29.15 -6.86 6.53
CA ASN A 40 -30.10 -5.74 6.53
C ASN A 40 -30.13 -5.02 7.89
N THR A 41 -30.33 -3.71 7.85
CA THR A 41 -30.77 -2.87 8.96
C THR A 41 -31.96 -3.53 9.67
N GLY A 42 -31.73 -4.05 10.87
CA GLY A 42 -32.73 -4.65 11.73
C GLY A 42 -32.06 -5.06 13.03
N ASP A 43 -32.45 -4.39 14.10
CA ASP A 43 -31.95 -4.52 15.46
C ASP A 43 -31.78 -5.98 15.92
N VAL A 44 -30.53 -6.42 16.16
CA VAL A 44 -30.18 -7.48 17.13
C VAL A 44 -28.76 -7.24 17.64
N ASP A 45 -28.60 -7.23 18.95
CA ASP A 45 -27.37 -7.16 19.74
C ASP A 45 -26.39 -8.34 19.47
N ASP A 46 -25.80 -8.42 18.28
CA ASP A 46 -24.78 -9.45 17.95
C ASP A 46 -23.41 -8.85 17.55
N SER A 47 -23.12 -7.66 18.09
CA SER A 47 -21.87 -6.93 17.88
C SER A 47 -20.64 -7.57 18.57
N GLY A 48 -20.86 -8.56 19.44
CA GLY A 48 -19.79 -9.30 20.12
C GLY A 48 -19.09 -10.37 19.26
N GLY A 49 -19.86 -11.18 18.52
CA GLY A 49 -19.32 -12.34 17.78
C GLY A 49 -18.45 -11.96 16.57
N ALA A 50 -18.89 -10.98 15.79
CA ALA A 50 -18.17 -10.51 14.60
C ALA A 50 -16.82 -9.84 14.95
N GLY A 51 -16.77 -9.10 16.06
CA GLY A 51 -15.54 -8.49 16.57
C GLY A 51 -14.51 -9.52 17.03
N ILE A 52 -14.97 -10.57 17.73
CA ILE A 52 -14.11 -11.68 18.20
C ILE A 52 -13.54 -12.47 17.01
N ALA A 53 -14.36 -12.78 15.99
CA ALA A 53 -13.90 -13.48 14.79
C ALA A 53 -12.86 -12.66 14.00
N LYS A 54 -13.06 -11.33 13.88
CA LYS A 54 -12.09 -10.42 13.26
C LYS A 54 -10.77 -10.37 14.03
N ALA A 55 -10.83 -10.23 15.36
CA ALA A 55 -9.63 -10.22 16.21
C ALA A 55 -8.86 -11.55 16.12
N ALA A 56 -9.55 -12.69 16.13
CA ALA A 56 -8.93 -14.00 15.98
C ALA A 56 -8.24 -14.17 14.61
N LEU A 57 -8.86 -13.70 13.53
CA LEU A 57 -8.24 -13.71 12.20
C LEU A 57 -7.01 -12.80 12.13
N ILE A 58 -7.06 -11.63 12.74
CA ILE A 58 -5.92 -10.70 12.81
C ILE A 58 -4.76 -11.32 13.58
N SER A 59 -5.04 -11.91 14.74
CA SER A 59 -4.03 -12.64 15.53
C SER A 59 -3.43 -13.81 14.74
N HIS A 60 -4.25 -14.52 13.96
CA HIS A 60 -3.78 -15.57 13.06
C HIS A 60 -2.84 -15.02 11.97
N ILE A 61 -3.20 -13.90 11.33
CA ILE A 61 -2.37 -13.25 10.30
C ILE A 61 -1.04 -12.74 10.88
N ALA A 62 -1.06 -12.14 12.07
CA ALA A 62 0.14 -11.70 12.79
C ALA A 62 1.09 -12.87 13.15
N GLY A 63 0.56 -14.09 13.21
CA GLY A 63 1.34 -15.31 13.44
C GLY A 63 1.97 -15.93 12.20
N ILE A 64 1.66 -15.45 10.98
CA ILE A 64 2.15 -16.04 9.73
C ILE A 64 3.66 -15.83 9.59
N LEU A 65 4.35 -16.89 9.19
CA LEU A 65 5.77 -16.89 8.88
C LEU A 65 5.99 -17.05 7.36
N PRO A 66 7.11 -16.54 6.81
CA PRO A 66 7.49 -16.83 5.44
C PRO A 66 7.72 -18.33 5.28
N ASP A 67 7.13 -18.92 4.25
CA ASP A 67 7.39 -20.31 3.92
C ASP A 67 8.73 -20.48 3.18
N SER A 68 9.14 -21.74 3.01
CA SER A 68 10.37 -22.05 2.27
C SER A 68 10.28 -21.58 0.81
N GLY A 69 9.10 -21.64 0.19
CA GLY A 69 8.86 -21.19 -1.18
C GLY A 69 9.15 -19.70 -1.37
N TYR A 70 8.67 -18.86 -0.47
CA TYR A 70 8.98 -17.44 -0.44
C TYR A 70 10.46 -17.18 -0.23
N CYS A 71 11.09 -17.88 0.71
CA CYS A 71 12.54 -17.76 0.95
C CYS A 71 13.35 -18.07 -0.33
N TRP A 72 12.97 -19.10 -1.09
CA TRP A 72 13.59 -19.42 -2.38
C TRP A 72 13.30 -18.36 -3.45
N ALA A 73 12.06 -17.88 -3.54
CA ALA A 73 11.67 -16.85 -4.49
C ALA A 73 12.43 -15.53 -4.23
N TYR A 74 12.57 -15.12 -2.97
CA TYR A 74 13.34 -13.97 -2.55
C TYR A 74 14.82 -14.12 -2.90
N ARG A 75 15.44 -15.28 -2.59
CA ARG A 75 16.85 -15.55 -2.97
C ARG A 75 17.06 -15.46 -4.48
N ARG A 76 16.16 -16.03 -5.27
CA ARG A 76 16.20 -15.95 -6.73
C ARG A 76 16.06 -14.50 -7.21
N TRP A 77 15.21 -13.70 -6.56
CA TRP A 77 15.07 -12.28 -6.88
C TRP A 77 16.35 -11.50 -6.58
N CYS A 78 17.01 -11.75 -5.44
CA CYS A 78 18.32 -11.16 -5.14
C CYS A 78 19.37 -11.53 -6.19
N GLN A 79 19.45 -12.81 -6.58
CA GLN A 79 20.37 -13.27 -7.62
C GLN A 79 20.11 -12.61 -8.98
N ALA A 80 18.84 -12.47 -9.37
CA ALA A 80 18.46 -11.83 -10.63
C ALA A 80 18.79 -10.32 -10.67
N THR A 81 19.00 -9.70 -9.50
CA THR A 81 19.19 -8.24 -9.34
C THR A 81 20.59 -7.90 -8.78
N THR A 82 21.56 -8.82 -8.94
CA THR A 82 22.95 -8.65 -8.47
C THR A 82 23.84 -7.89 -9.46
N ASP A 83 23.42 -7.76 -10.73
CA ASP A 83 24.19 -7.02 -11.73
C ASP A 83 24.16 -5.50 -11.48
N ASP A 84 25.21 -4.98 -10.82
CA ASP A 84 25.35 -3.56 -10.49
C ASP A 84 25.50 -2.65 -11.72
N THR A 85 25.73 -3.20 -12.92
CA THR A 85 25.70 -2.37 -14.14
C THR A 85 24.26 -2.01 -14.52
N ARG A 86 23.29 -2.87 -14.18
CA ARG A 86 21.87 -2.72 -14.54
C ARG A 86 20.97 -2.32 -13.37
N PHE A 87 21.27 -2.82 -12.17
CA PHE A 87 20.46 -2.64 -10.98
C PHE A 87 21.18 -1.84 -9.90
N VAL A 88 20.40 -1.28 -8.99
CA VAL A 88 20.87 -0.90 -7.66
C VAL A 88 19.83 -1.37 -6.66
N SER A 89 20.30 -1.94 -5.55
CA SER A 89 19.44 -2.43 -4.49
C SER A 89 19.70 -1.67 -3.20
N LEU A 90 18.65 -1.42 -2.43
CA LEU A 90 18.73 -0.88 -1.08
C LEU A 90 17.90 -1.75 -0.15
N GLU A 91 18.43 -2.00 1.04
CA GLU A 91 17.73 -2.74 2.09
C GLU A 91 17.52 -1.80 3.27
N LEU A 92 16.26 -1.51 3.58
CA LEU A 92 15.90 -0.60 4.65
C LEU A 92 14.97 -1.28 5.64
N ARG A 93 15.18 -0.99 6.94
CA ARG A 93 14.29 -1.41 8.02
C ARG A 93 13.21 -0.36 8.25
N LEU A 94 11.99 -0.81 8.50
CA LEU A 94 10.93 0.06 8.98
C LEU A 94 11.26 0.56 10.38
N LEU A 95 11.35 1.88 10.53
CA LEU A 95 11.46 2.55 11.83
C LEU A 95 10.10 2.54 12.55
N SER A 96 9.02 2.68 11.78
CA SER A 96 7.65 2.64 12.27
C SER A 96 6.80 1.67 11.46
N ARG A 97 5.65 1.28 12.01
CA ARG A 97 4.71 0.37 11.36
C ARG A 97 4.28 0.89 9.99
N LEU A 98 4.05 -0.02 9.05
CA LEU A 98 3.61 0.31 7.70
C LEU A 98 2.16 -0.12 7.46
N TYR A 99 1.34 0.84 7.04
CA TYR A 99 0.05 0.60 6.42
C TYR A 99 0.15 1.00 4.95
N ILE A 100 0.14 0.05 4.03
CA ILE A 100 0.27 0.32 2.60
C ILE A 100 -0.81 -0.40 1.82
N GLY A 101 -1.48 0.29 0.91
CA GLY A 101 -2.57 -0.28 0.12
C GLY A 101 -3.92 0.35 0.44
N VAL A 102 -4.83 0.26 -0.52
CA VAL A 102 -6.17 0.84 -0.41
C VAL A 102 -7.04 -0.08 0.41
N VAL A 103 -7.75 0.48 1.42
CA VAL A 103 -8.82 -0.22 2.13
C VAL A 103 -10.04 -0.30 1.21
N ARG A 104 -9.99 -1.18 0.21
CA ARG A 104 -11.14 -1.53 -0.64
C ARG A 104 -11.19 -3.05 -0.75
N ASP A 105 -12.38 -3.61 -0.57
CA ASP A 105 -12.68 -5.03 -0.74
C ASP A 105 -11.91 -5.99 0.20
N ASN A 106 -11.64 -5.57 1.45
CA ASN A 106 -11.28 -6.51 2.52
C ASN A 106 -12.17 -6.33 3.77
N PRO A 107 -12.69 -7.42 4.37
CA PRO A 107 -13.54 -7.36 5.55
C PRO A 107 -12.75 -7.03 6.84
N VAL A 108 -11.42 -7.07 6.77
CA VAL A 108 -10.53 -6.65 7.87
C VAL A 108 -10.34 -5.11 7.90
N GLU A 109 -10.76 -4.40 6.85
CA GLU A 109 -10.68 -2.93 6.70
C GLU A 109 -9.28 -2.35 6.91
N THR A 110 -8.24 -3.12 6.61
CA THR A 110 -6.86 -2.69 6.81
C THR A 110 -6.08 -2.59 5.51
N GLY A 111 -5.39 -1.47 5.30
CA GLY A 111 -4.58 -1.23 4.11
C GLY A 111 -3.24 -1.95 4.21
N VAL A 112 -3.20 -3.21 3.75
CA VAL A 112 -1.96 -3.96 3.58
C VAL A 112 -1.90 -4.58 2.19
N THR A 113 -0.87 -4.21 1.44
CA THR A 113 -0.54 -4.80 0.13
C THR A 113 0.32 -6.02 0.37
N VAL A 114 -0.16 -7.16 -0.14
CA VAL A 114 0.55 -8.45 -0.07
C VAL A 114 0.74 -9.01 -1.48
N GLY A 115 1.86 -9.67 -1.70
CA GLY A 115 2.13 -10.36 -2.96
C GLY A 115 1.18 -11.54 -3.16
N HIS A 116 0.59 -11.65 -4.34
CA HIS A 116 -0.42 -12.68 -4.63
C HIS A 116 0.10 -14.12 -4.48
N ALA A 117 1.33 -14.38 -4.91
CA ALA A 117 1.90 -15.74 -4.92
C ALA A 117 2.20 -16.26 -3.51
N TRP A 118 2.75 -15.41 -2.63
CA TRP A 118 3.34 -15.85 -1.36
C TRP A 118 2.66 -15.25 -0.13
N GLY A 119 1.74 -14.30 -0.28
CA GLY A 119 1.04 -13.66 0.84
C GLY A 119 1.93 -12.77 1.73
N MET A 120 3.19 -12.54 1.35
CA MET A 120 4.11 -11.67 2.10
C MET A 120 3.89 -10.20 1.74
N PRO A 121 4.22 -9.25 2.65
CA PRO A 121 4.10 -7.83 2.35
C PRO A 121 4.90 -7.41 1.13
N LEU A 122 4.34 -6.46 0.39
CA LEU A 122 4.92 -5.92 -0.82
C LEU A 122 4.65 -4.42 -0.88
N ILE A 123 5.66 -3.62 -1.21
CA ILE A 123 5.49 -2.20 -1.50
C ILE A 123 5.48 -2.03 -3.02
N PRO A 124 4.37 -1.55 -3.63
CA PRO A 124 4.32 -1.38 -5.07
C PRO A 124 5.39 -0.42 -5.60
N GLY A 125 6.01 -0.77 -6.74
CA GLY A 125 6.97 0.06 -7.46
C GLY A 125 6.40 1.43 -7.83
N SER A 126 5.10 1.50 -8.13
CA SER A 126 4.39 2.75 -8.39
C SER A 126 4.32 3.67 -7.16
N ALA A 127 4.16 3.10 -5.95
CA ALA A 127 4.17 3.87 -4.72
C ALA A 127 5.57 4.42 -4.42
N ILE A 128 6.61 3.60 -4.62
CA ILE A 128 8.02 3.99 -4.47
C ILE A 128 8.36 5.12 -5.46
N LYS A 129 7.96 4.96 -6.72
CA LYS A 129 8.10 5.97 -7.77
C LYS A 129 7.41 7.29 -7.38
N GLY A 130 6.20 7.20 -6.83
CA GLY A 130 5.42 8.36 -6.39
C GLY A 130 6.12 9.17 -5.31
N VAL A 131 6.57 8.52 -4.22
CA VAL A 131 7.25 9.21 -3.11
C VAL A 131 8.61 9.78 -3.54
N ALA A 132 9.36 9.06 -4.38
CA ALA A 132 10.62 9.56 -4.92
C ALA A 132 10.43 10.77 -5.84
N ARG A 133 9.37 10.77 -6.66
CA ARG A 133 8.99 11.91 -7.51
C ARG A 133 8.62 13.13 -6.66
N GLN A 134 7.85 12.92 -5.59
CA GLN A 134 7.49 13.99 -4.66
C GLN A 134 8.73 14.56 -3.96
N ALA A 135 9.65 13.71 -3.51
CA ALA A 135 10.91 14.15 -2.92
C ALA A 135 11.75 14.98 -3.90
N ALA A 136 11.83 14.59 -5.18
CA ALA A 136 12.52 15.38 -6.19
C ALA A 136 11.93 16.79 -6.34
N ARG A 137 10.59 16.90 -6.33
CA ARG A 137 9.88 18.20 -6.34
C ARG A 137 10.21 19.04 -5.11
N GLN A 138 10.21 18.43 -3.92
CA GLN A 138 10.52 19.11 -2.66
C GLN A 138 11.97 19.62 -2.58
N VAL A 139 12.91 18.88 -3.16
CA VAL A 139 14.33 19.28 -3.24
C VAL A 139 14.58 20.35 -4.30
N GLY A 140 13.59 20.63 -5.16
CA GLY A 140 13.71 21.65 -6.21
C GLY A 140 14.46 21.15 -7.44
N TRP A 141 14.33 19.87 -7.79
CA TRP A 141 14.88 19.36 -9.04
C TRP A 141 14.22 20.04 -10.26
N PRO A 142 14.97 20.25 -11.35
CA PRO A 142 14.42 20.84 -12.57
C PRO A 142 13.26 19.99 -13.12
N PRO A 143 12.14 20.59 -13.57
CA PRO A 143 10.99 19.85 -14.10
C PRO A 143 11.38 18.87 -15.22
N GLU A 144 12.31 19.25 -16.09
CA GLU A 144 12.82 18.41 -17.17
C GLU A 144 13.54 17.16 -16.67
N ALA A 145 14.31 17.27 -15.57
CA ALA A 145 14.98 16.13 -14.96
C ALA A 145 13.98 15.18 -14.30
N ILE A 146 12.90 15.73 -13.71
CA ILE A 146 11.82 14.93 -13.12
C ILE A 146 11.07 14.16 -14.22
N VAL A 147 10.72 14.81 -15.33
CA VAL A 147 10.05 14.14 -16.46
C VAL A 147 10.97 13.09 -17.08
N LEU A 148 12.26 13.38 -17.22
CA LEU A 148 13.22 12.42 -17.77
C LEU A 148 13.36 11.17 -16.89
N LEU A 149 13.54 11.34 -15.57
CA LEU A 149 13.71 10.20 -14.65
C LEU A 149 12.42 9.40 -14.49
N PHE A 150 11.28 10.07 -14.31
CA PHE A 150 10.04 9.43 -13.91
C PHE A 150 9.01 9.26 -15.05
N GLY A 151 9.21 9.87 -16.21
CA GLY A 151 8.26 9.92 -17.32
C GLY A 151 7.19 11.01 -17.16
N SER A 152 6.53 11.36 -18.26
CA SER A 152 5.44 12.34 -18.27
C SER A 152 4.28 11.93 -17.37
N GLU A 153 3.60 12.91 -16.78
CA GLU A 153 2.37 12.67 -16.04
C GLU A 153 1.24 12.42 -17.04
N PRO A 154 0.36 11.42 -16.83
CA PRO A 154 -0.82 11.28 -17.66
C PRO A 154 -1.63 12.58 -17.57
N PRO A 155 -2.17 13.11 -18.68
CA PRO A 155 -3.02 14.28 -18.63
C PRO A 155 -4.18 14.00 -17.66
N ALA A 156 -4.51 14.99 -16.83
CA ALA A 156 -5.62 14.88 -15.89
C ALA A 156 -6.86 14.34 -16.62
N PRO A 157 -7.67 13.44 -15.99
CA PRO A 157 -8.89 12.97 -16.61
C PRO A 157 -9.73 14.19 -16.98
N LYS A 158 -10.03 14.33 -18.28
CA LYS A 158 -10.93 15.39 -18.75
C LYS A 158 -12.22 15.26 -17.94
N PRO A 159 -12.74 16.35 -17.36
CA PRO A 159 -14.00 16.28 -16.64
C PRO A 159 -15.04 15.66 -17.59
N THR A 160 -15.54 14.48 -17.21
CA THR A 160 -16.64 13.83 -17.92
C THR A 160 -17.81 14.79 -17.85
N VAL A 161 -18.29 15.21 -19.02
CA VAL A 161 -19.40 16.16 -19.17
C VAL A 161 -20.72 15.44 -18.87
N ASP A 162 -20.86 14.91 -17.67
CA ASP A 162 -22.11 14.32 -17.16
C ASP A 162 -22.51 15.10 -15.92
N GLY A 163 -22.99 16.33 -16.14
CA GLY A 163 -23.44 17.21 -15.06
C GLY A 163 -23.72 18.66 -15.43
N ALA A 164 -23.45 19.11 -16.66
CA ALA A 164 -23.78 20.46 -17.11
C ALA A 164 -25.16 20.49 -17.78
N ARG A 165 -26.23 20.37 -16.98
CA ARG A 165 -27.52 20.99 -17.33
C ARG A 165 -27.70 22.23 -16.46
N ASN A 166 -27.61 23.37 -17.13
CA ASN A 166 -28.21 24.69 -16.84
C ASN A 166 -27.22 25.85 -16.67
N ALA A 167 -27.63 26.98 -17.28
CA ALA A 167 -26.96 28.26 -17.52
C ALA A 167 -25.84 28.18 -18.58
N GLY A 168 -26.01 28.55 -19.86
CA GLY A 168 -26.88 29.59 -20.40
C GLY A 168 -26.23 30.96 -20.25
N ALA A 169 -25.23 31.28 -21.09
CA ALA A 169 -24.92 32.63 -21.57
C ALA A 169 -23.72 32.58 -22.54
N GLU A 170 -23.94 33.17 -23.71
CA GLU A 170 -22.99 33.43 -24.78
C GLU A 170 -21.89 34.41 -24.32
N SER A 171 -20.67 34.26 -24.83
CA SER A 171 -19.97 35.38 -25.48
C SER A 171 -18.71 34.92 -26.20
N SER A 172 -18.72 35.20 -27.49
CA SER A 172 -17.59 35.28 -28.40
C SER A 172 -16.63 36.40 -28.03
N ALA A 173 -15.32 36.15 -28.05
CA ALA A 173 -14.32 37.14 -28.42
C ALA A 173 -13.04 36.43 -28.84
N GLY A 174 -12.64 36.60 -30.10
CA GLY A 174 -11.38 36.14 -30.63
C GLY A 174 -10.21 36.99 -30.13
N ALA A 175 -9.03 36.38 -30.12
CA ALA A 175 -7.76 37.09 -30.22
C ALA A 175 -6.76 36.14 -30.90
N GLU A 176 -6.48 36.42 -32.17
CA GLU A 176 -5.27 35.98 -32.85
C GLU A 176 -4.08 36.65 -32.17
N ALA A 177 -3.05 35.87 -31.83
CA ALA A 177 -1.71 36.36 -31.56
C ALA A 177 -0.72 35.44 -32.26
N THR A 178 -0.14 35.98 -33.32
CA THR A 178 1.09 35.52 -33.98
C THR A 178 2.28 35.63 -33.02
N ASP A 179 3.18 34.64 -33.04
CA ASP A 179 4.64 34.80 -33.29
C ASP A 179 5.50 33.77 -32.52
N SER A 180 6.56 33.32 -33.21
CA SER A 180 7.73 32.55 -32.79
C SER A 180 7.66 31.00 -32.71
N PRO A 181 8.29 30.30 -33.67
CA PRO A 181 8.68 28.89 -33.55
C PRO A 181 10.04 28.77 -32.83
N GLU A 182 10.33 27.57 -32.31
CA GLU A 182 11.62 27.13 -31.73
C GLU A 182 11.89 27.44 -30.24
N SER A 183 11.56 26.47 -29.37
CA SER A 183 12.41 25.98 -28.26
C SER A 183 11.60 25.25 -27.17
N SER A 184 10.90 24.19 -27.56
CA SER A 184 10.62 23.06 -26.66
C SER A 184 10.16 21.88 -27.51
N ALA A 185 11.10 21.32 -28.28
CA ALA A 185 10.89 20.00 -28.84
C ALA A 185 10.74 19.02 -27.67
N ALA A 186 9.49 18.84 -27.26
CA ALA A 186 8.92 17.69 -26.60
C ALA A 186 9.96 16.73 -26.01
N LEU A 187 10.37 16.98 -24.77
CA LEU A 187 10.80 15.91 -23.86
C LEU A 187 9.58 15.07 -23.47
N ASN A 188 8.83 14.59 -24.46
CA ASN A 188 7.73 13.65 -24.27
C ASN A 188 8.33 12.25 -24.23
N SER A 189 9.11 11.98 -23.19
CA SER A 189 9.46 10.61 -22.86
C SER A 189 8.26 9.99 -22.16
N GLU A 190 7.46 9.21 -22.90
CA GLU A 190 6.28 8.52 -22.34
C GLU A 190 6.67 7.55 -21.20
N SER A 191 7.92 7.09 -21.18
CA SER A 191 8.48 6.21 -20.14
C SER A 191 9.68 6.86 -19.45
N GLY A 192 9.68 6.91 -18.12
CA GLY A 192 10.85 7.36 -17.37
C GLY A 192 12.07 6.46 -17.55
N LEU A 193 13.27 7.02 -17.37
CA LEU A 193 14.54 6.29 -17.50
C LEU A 193 14.74 5.18 -16.45
N ILE A 194 14.05 5.26 -15.31
CA ILE A 194 14.21 4.33 -14.19
C ILE A 194 12.95 3.49 -13.99
N VAL A 195 13.14 2.17 -13.93
CA VAL A 195 12.14 1.21 -13.51
C VAL A 195 12.24 1.03 -12.00
N PHE A 196 11.10 1.23 -11.32
CA PHE A 196 10.96 1.01 -9.88
C PHE A 196 10.27 -0.33 -9.68
N HIS A 197 11.04 -1.35 -9.29
CA HIS A 197 10.47 -2.66 -8.99
C HIS A 197 9.74 -2.63 -7.64
N ASP A 198 8.80 -3.54 -7.45
CA ASP A 198 8.16 -3.71 -6.15
C ASP A 198 9.21 -4.06 -5.08
N ALA A 199 9.09 -3.50 -3.88
CA ALA A 199 9.99 -3.84 -2.79
C ALA A 199 9.48 -5.08 -2.04
N TRP A 200 10.36 -6.07 -1.91
CA TRP A 200 10.07 -7.35 -1.29
C TRP A 200 10.45 -7.30 0.19
N TRP A 201 9.57 -7.83 1.04
CA TRP A 201 9.91 -8.04 2.45
C TRP A 201 11.11 -9.00 2.59
N ILE A 202 12.00 -8.76 3.55
CA ILE A 202 13.22 -9.55 3.72
C ILE A 202 12.95 -10.63 4.78
N PRO A 203 12.96 -11.93 4.42
CA PRO A 203 12.86 -13.00 5.39
C PRO A 203 14.13 -13.04 6.25
N CYS A 204 14.03 -12.54 7.49
CA CYS A 204 15.08 -12.71 8.49
C CYS A 204 15.15 -14.20 8.90
N PRO A 205 16.34 -14.82 9.01
CA PRO A 205 16.47 -16.11 9.67
C PRO A 205 16.21 -15.98 11.18
N ASP A 206 15.54 -16.98 11.76
CA ASP A 206 15.17 -17.08 13.19
C ASP A 206 16.39 -17.24 14.15
N THR A 207 17.61 -17.13 13.63
CA THR A 207 18.86 -17.40 14.35
C THR A 207 19.46 -16.17 15.03
N ASP A 208 18.95 -14.97 14.79
CA ASP A 208 19.41 -13.76 15.47
C ASP A 208 18.66 -13.58 16.79
N LYS A 209 19.29 -14.00 17.89
CA LYS A 209 18.72 -13.91 19.26
C LYS A 209 18.47 -12.47 19.71
N ASN A 210 19.09 -11.48 19.06
CA ASN A 210 18.90 -10.06 19.36
C ASN A 210 17.80 -9.41 18.49
N ASN A 211 17.23 -10.17 17.54
CA ASN A 211 16.15 -9.69 16.70
C ASN A 211 14.80 -9.95 17.38
N THR A 212 14.23 -8.93 18.00
CA THR A 212 12.88 -8.98 18.60
C THR A 212 11.78 -9.18 17.54
N ASP A 213 12.05 -8.80 16.28
CA ASP A 213 11.26 -9.19 15.12
C ASP A 213 11.65 -10.61 14.68
N LYS A 214 11.11 -11.61 15.39
CA LYS A 214 10.88 -12.95 14.82
C LYS A 214 10.32 -12.75 13.40
N SER A 215 10.62 -13.65 12.45
CA SER A 215 10.29 -13.56 11.00
C SER A 215 8.79 -13.41 10.67
N ARG A 216 8.13 -12.43 11.26
CA ARG A 216 6.70 -12.15 11.29
C ARG A 216 6.54 -10.80 10.61
N PRO A 217 6.10 -10.79 9.35
CA PRO A 217 5.91 -9.55 8.60
C PRO A 217 4.75 -8.71 9.12
N PHE A 218 3.79 -9.32 9.80
CA PHE A 218 2.54 -8.70 10.23
C PHE A 218 2.50 -8.56 11.75
N VAL A 219 1.87 -7.48 12.21
CA VAL A 219 1.66 -7.20 13.63
C VAL A 219 0.26 -6.67 13.86
N GLU A 220 -0.35 -7.09 14.97
CA GLU A 220 -1.63 -6.58 15.41
C GLU A 220 -1.49 -5.16 15.94
N GLU A 221 -2.39 -4.28 15.52
CA GLU A 221 -2.48 -2.90 15.94
C GLU A 221 -3.91 -2.59 16.35
N VAL A 222 -4.09 -1.69 17.31
CA VAL A 222 -5.41 -1.27 17.77
C VAL A 222 -5.57 0.21 17.49
N VAL A 223 -6.56 0.54 16.65
CA VAL A 223 -6.97 1.94 16.44
C VAL A 223 -8.27 2.16 17.18
N THR A 224 -8.31 3.19 18.03
CA THR A 224 -9.54 3.62 18.72
C THR A 224 -10.07 4.89 18.04
N PRO A 225 -10.92 4.79 17.00
CA PRO A 225 -11.51 5.98 16.40
C PRO A 225 -12.51 6.60 17.39
N HIS A 226 -12.35 7.88 17.71
CA HIS A 226 -13.20 8.56 18.68
C HIS A 226 -14.58 8.98 18.14
N HIS A 227 -14.85 8.93 16.82
CA HIS A 227 -16.13 9.42 16.28
C HIS A 227 -16.59 8.66 15.03
N ARG A 228 -17.28 7.52 15.18
CA ARG A 228 -17.99 6.86 14.07
C ARG A 228 -19.29 7.59 13.70
N ALA A 229 -19.95 8.25 14.66
CA ALA A 229 -21.24 8.89 14.45
C ALA A 229 -21.20 10.14 13.55
N TYR A 230 -20.05 10.84 13.47
CA TYR A 230 -19.90 12.07 12.67
C TYR A 230 -19.96 11.82 11.15
N TYR A 231 -19.53 10.63 10.69
CA TYR A 231 -19.54 10.29 9.26
C TYR A 231 -20.85 9.64 8.79
N GLY A 232 -21.68 9.13 9.72
CA GLY A 232 -22.88 8.36 9.38
C GLY A 232 -24.14 9.20 9.17
N MET A 233 -24.30 10.30 9.91
CA MET A 233 -25.49 11.14 9.82
C MET A 233 -25.13 12.59 10.07
N GLY A 234 -25.30 13.43 9.05
CA GLY A 234 -25.01 14.86 9.14
C GLY A 234 -25.67 15.52 10.34
N GLY A 235 -24.84 16.11 11.21
CA GLY A 235 -25.26 17.23 12.05
C GLY A 235 -25.70 16.93 13.49
N ALA A 236 -25.26 15.85 14.15
CA ALA A 236 -25.41 15.74 15.60
C ALA A 236 -24.19 16.38 16.33
N HIS A 237 -24.46 17.30 17.27
CA HIS A 237 -23.44 17.95 18.10
C HIS A 237 -22.56 16.94 18.84
N ALA A 238 -21.25 17.12 18.72
CA ALA A 238 -20.24 16.26 19.32
C ALA A 238 -20.30 16.29 20.86
N SER A 239 -20.56 15.14 21.47
CA SER A 239 -20.30 14.94 22.90
C SER A 239 -19.04 14.07 23.05
N ASP A 240 -18.13 14.51 23.92
CA ASP A 240 -16.79 13.95 24.18
C ASP A 240 -16.82 12.66 25.04
N PHE A 241 -17.99 12.00 25.14
CA PHE A 241 -18.25 10.88 26.06
C PHE A 241 -18.45 9.52 25.39
N ASP A 242 -18.21 9.40 24.07
CA ASP A 242 -18.29 8.12 23.38
C ASP A 242 -17.12 7.20 23.77
N SER A 243 -17.45 6.01 24.28
CA SER A 243 -16.46 4.99 24.64
C SER A 243 -15.73 4.50 23.39
N PRO A 244 -14.38 4.54 23.33
CA PRO A 244 -13.65 4.10 22.16
C PRO A 244 -13.89 2.60 21.95
N ILE A 245 -14.44 2.23 20.79
CA ILE A 245 -14.54 0.83 20.38
C ILE A 245 -13.21 0.46 19.70
N PRO A 246 -12.37 -0.41 20.29
CA PRO A 246 -11.12 -0.84 19.68
C PRO A 246 -11.39 -1.47 18.31
N ALA A 247 -10.82 -0.91 17.26
CA ALA A 247 -10.85 -1.49 15.92
C ALA A 247 -9.51 -2.17 15.67
N PRO A 248 -9.42 -3.51 15.78
CA PRO A 248 -8.18 -4.22 15.51
C PRO A 248 -7.85 -4.12 14.02
N GLN A 249 -6.58 -3.82 13.74
CA GLN A 249 -5.98 -3.65 12.42
C GLN A 249 -4.70 -4.49 12.33
N ILE A 250 -4.24 -4.73 11.10
CA ILE A 250 -2.96 -5.37 10.80
C ILE A 250 -1.99 -4.35 10.21
N ALA A 251 -0.85 -4.14 10.86
CA ALA A 251 0.25 -3.40 10.27
C ALA A 251 1.37 -4.32 9.81
N VAL A 252 2.31 -3.76 9.05
CA VAL A 252 3.52 -4.44 8.57
C VAL A 252 4.75 -3.93 9.34
N GLN A 253 5.70 -4.84 9.57
CA GLN A 253 6.99 -4.58 10.22
C GLN A 253 8.15 -5.28 9.50
N GLY A 254 9.39 -5.03 9.93
CA GLY A 254 10.59 -5.69 9.41
C GLY A 254 11.34 -4.86 8.36
N ARG A 255 11.92 -5.54 7.36
CA ARG A 255 12.83 -4.94 6.37
C ARG A 255 12.34 -5.17 4.95
N PHE A 256 12.68 -4.26 4.06
CA PHE A 256 12.35 -4.34 2.64
C PHE A 256 13.58 -4.17 1.76
N ARG A 257 13.66 -4.96 0.69
CA ARG A 257 14.62 -4.81 -0.39
C ARG A 257 13.96 -4.09 -1.55
N PHE A 258 14.43 -2.89 -1.86
CA PHE A 258 14.00 -2.12 -3.03
C PHE A 258 15.03 -2.30 -4.13
N VAL A 259 14.56 -2.37 -5.37
CA VAL A 259 15.41 -2.54 -6.56
C VAL A 259 15.02 -1.50 -7.60
N LEU A 260 16.01 -0.76 -8.09
CA LEU A 260 15.85 0.18 -9.19
C LEU A 260 16.69 -0.30 -10.37
N GLU A 261 16.16 -0.13 -11.58
CA GLU A 261 16.79 -0.55 -12.83
C GLU A 261 16.84 0.63 -13.80
N GLY A 262 17.97 0.77 -14.51
CA GLY A 262 18.15 1.80 -15.53
C GLY A 262 19.59 2.32 -15.59
N PRO A 263 19.84 3.43 -16.31
CA PRO A 263 21.17 3.99 -16.51
C PRO A 263 21.85 4.38 -15.19
N SER A 264 23.14 4.08 -15.04
CA SER A 264 23.88 4.17 -13.77
C SER A 264 23.75 5.52 -13.04
N VAL A 265 23.96 6.65 -13.75
CA VAL A 265 23.90 8.00 -13.16
C VAL A 265 22.50 8.33 -12.63
N TRP A 266 21.47 8.13 -13.46
CA TRP A 266 20.07 8.39 -13.08
C TRP A 266 19.58 7.44 -11.99
N ARG A 267 20.07 6.21 -12.01
CA ARG A 267 19.73 5.18 -11.03
C ARG A 267 20.28 5.52 -9.65
N GLU A 268 21.49 6.07 -9.56
CA GLU A 268 22.06 6.51 -8.30
C GLU A 268 21.31 7.72 -7.73
N HIS A 269 20.94 8.68 -8.58
CA HIS A 269 20.06 9.77 -8.15
C HIS A 269 18.70 9.28 -7.66
N ALA A 270 18.08 8.34 -8.37
CA ALA A 270 16.83 7.71 -7.95
C ALA A 270 16.98 7.00 -6.60
N ARG A 271 18.10 6.31 -6.36
CA ARG A 271 18.41 5.66 -5.08
C ARG A 271 18.45 6.66 -3.93
N ILE A 272 19.12 7.80 -4.13
CA ILE A 272 19.20 8.88 -3.14
C ILE A 272 17.81 9.46 -2.85
N LEU A 273 17.02 9.72 -3.89
CA LEU A 273 15.66 10.24 -3.74
C LEU A 273 14.75 9.27 -3.01
N VAL A 274 14.81 7.97 -3.32
CA VAL A 274 14.05 6.92 -2.63
C VAL A 274 14.46 6.85 -1.16
N CYS A 275 15.75 6.77 -0.86
CA CYS A 275 16.24 6.70 0.51
C CYS A 275 15.75 7.91 1.32
N ARG A 276 15.93 9.12 0.78
CA ARG A 276 15.47 10.35 1.40
C ARG A 276 13.96 10.36 1.62
N ALA A 277 13.17 10.02 0.61
CA ALA A 277 11.71 10.00 0.71
C ALA A 277 11.23 9.05 1.82
N LEU A 278 11.82 7.86 1.89
CA LEU A 278 11.45 6.84 2.87
C LEU A 278 11.86 7.21 4.31
N THR A 279 12.97 7.92 4.49
CA THR A 279 13.45 8.35 5.81
C THR A 279 12.79 9.64 6.31
N GLU A 280 12.42 10.57 5.41
CA GLU A 280 11.92 11.90 5.79
C GLU A 280 10.39 12.01 5.71
N ALA A 281 9.76 11.47 4.66
CA ALA A 281 8.32 11.59 4.43
C ALA A 281 7.56 10.29 4.74
N GLY A 282 8.23 9.15 4.62
CA GLY A 282 7.63 7.82 4.73
C GLY A 282 6.77 7.43 3.52
N ILE A 283 6.21 6.23 3.55
CA ILE A 283 5.37 5.68 2.48
C ILE A 283 4.13 4.99 3.03
N GLY A 284 3.05 5.00 2.26
CA GLY A 284 1.79 4.37 2.62
C GLY A 284 0.81 5.38 3.22
N SER A 285 -0.02 4.91 4.15
CA SER A 285 -1.05 5.71 4.82
C SER A 285 -0.62 6.11 6.23
N LYS A 286 -1.25 7.16 6.77
CA LYS A 286 -0.99 7.69 8.11
C LYS A 286 0.46 8.17 8.32
N THR A 287 1.13 8.61 7.26
CA THR A 287 2.51 9.15 7.33
C THR A 287 2.62 10.40 8.20
N THR A 288 1.56 11.23 8.26
CA THR A 288 1.46 12.39 9.17
C THR A 288 1.45 12.01 10.65
N SER A 289 1.08 10.77 10.99
CA SER A 289 1.15 10.21 12.34
C SER A 289 2.43 9.40 12.57
N GLY A 290 3.41 9.51 11.68
CA GLY A 290 4.72 8.86 11.78
C GLY A 290 4.79 7.42 11.28
N TYR A 291 3.76 6.90 10.61
CA TYR A 291 3.78 5.54 10.02
C TYR A 291 4.56 5.49 8.71
N GLY A 292 5.12 4.32 8.39
CA GLY A 292 5.79 4.04 7.12
C GLY A 292 7.15 4.72 6.94
N LEU A 293 7.79 5.13 8.04
CA LEU A 293 9.15 5.67 8.03
C LEU A 293 10.17 4.54 8.06
N PHE A 294 11.28 4.74 7.37
CA PHE A 294 12.41 3.81 7.35
C PHE A 294 13.61 4.36 8.12
N GLU A 295 14.40 3.45 8.69
CA GLU A 295 15.69 3.78 9.29
C GLU A 295 16.65 4.34 8.25
N ARG A 296 17.46 5.31 8.66
CA ARG A 296 18.51 5.87 7.83
C ARG A 296 19.66 4.87 7.77
N SER A 297 19.93 4.32 6.58
CA SER A 297 21.05 3.39 6.33
C SER A 297 22.41 4.07 6.40
#